data_AF-A0A355A3Z0-F1
#
_entry.id   AF-A0A355A3Z0-F1
#
_cell.length_a   1.000
_cell.length_b   1.000
_cell.length_c   1.000
_cell.angle_alpha   90.00
_cell.angle_beta   90.00
_cell.angle_gamma   90.00
#
_symmetry.space_group_name_H-M   'P 1'
#
loop_
_entity.id
_entity.type
_entity.pdbx_description
1 polymer ?
#
loop_
_entity_poly.entity_id
_entity_poly.type
_entity_poly.pdbx_seq_one_letter_code
_entity_poly.pdbx_strand_id
1 'polypeptide(L)'
;DVAFLALPTRLIPKYAQEILARGVNTVDSYDLHGELVKYRHSLDSIAKAHGSTAVISAGWDPGTDSMIRCILQLMTPKGITYTNFGPGMSMGHTVAVKALSGVKNAVSLTIPKGTGLHRRMV
;
A
#
# COMPACT_ATOMS: atom_id res chain seq x y z
N ASP A 1 -7.52 -18.89 -12.79
CA ASP A 1 -8.14 -18.34 -11.55
C ASP A 1 -7.22 -17.35 -10.86
N VAL A 2 -7.74 -16.62 -9.86
CA VAL A 2 -7.02 -15.52 -9.16
C VAL A 2 -7.29 -15.56 -7.66
N ALA A 3 -6.25 -15.30 -6.86
CA ALA A 3 -6.32 -15.18 -5.41
C ALA A 3 -6.20 -13.70 -4.98
N PHE A 4 -7.19 -13.21 -4.22
CA PHE A 4 -7.14 -11.89 -3.59
C PHE A 4 -6.52 -11.99 -2.19
N LEU A 5 -5.34 -11.39 -2.01
CA LEU A 5 -4.57 -11.49 -0.77
C LEU A 5 -4.95 -10.35 0.19
N ALA A 6 -6.09 -10.52 0.87
CA ALA A 6 -6.57 -9.59 1.90
C ALA A 6 -5.89 -9.83 3.27
N LEU A 7 -4.55 -9.86 3.27
CA LEU A 7 -3.72 -10.13 4.44
C LEU A 7 -3.07 -8.83 4.96
N PRO A 8 -2.64 -8.79 6.24
CA PRO A 8 -1.76 -7.73 6.72
C PRO A 8 -0.54 -7.57 5.79
N THR A 9 -0.19 -6.33 5.45
CA THR A 9 0.83 -6.01 4.42
C THR A 9 2.11 -6.84 4.54
N ARG A 10 2.64 -7.01 5.76
CA ARG A 10 3.89 -7.72 6.01
C ARG A 10 3.84 -9.23 5.75
N LEU A 11 2.64 -9.81 5.64
CA LEU A 11 2.44 -11.23 5.32
C LEU A 11 2.29 -11.47 3.81
N ILE A 12 1.85 -10.45 3.06
CA ILE A 12 1.56 -10.56 1.62
C ILE A 12 2.76 -11.12 0.83
N PRO A 13 4.03 -10.64 1.00
CA PRO A 13 5.13 -11.12 0.19
C PRO A 13 5.35 -12.63 0.27
N LYS A 14 5.23 -13.22 1.47
CA LYS A 14 5.36 -14.67 1.65
C LYS A 14 4.28 -15.41 0.86
N TYR A 15 3.01 -15.08 1.07
CA TYR A 15 1.91 -15.82 0.49
C TYR A 15 1.75 -15.58 -1.02
N ALA A 16 2.07 -14.37 -1.50
CA ALA A 16 2.09 -14.08 -2.93
C ALA A 16 3.09 -14.98 -3.67
N GLN A 17 4.31 -15.14 -3.14
CA GLN A 17 5.32 -16.02 -3.73
C GLN A 17 4.87 -17.49 -3.75
N GLU A 18 4.31 -17.98 -2.63
CA GLU A 18 3.83 -19.37 -2.52
C GLU A 18 2.67 -19.67 -3.50
N ILE A 19 1.77 -18.71 -3.72
CA ILE A 19 0.60 -18.88 -4.61
C ILE A 19 1.02 -18.76 -6.08
N LEU A 20 1.86 -17.79 -6.43
CA LEU A 20 2.38 -17.64 -7.78
C LEU A 20 3.18 -18.87 -8.22
N ALA A 21 3.95 -19.48 -7.31
CA ALA A 21 4.69 -20.72 -7.56
C ALA A 21 3.79 -21.94 -7.85
N ARG A 22 2.49 -21.85 -7.56
CA ARG A 22 1.47 -22.86 -7.92
C ARG A 22 0.79 -22.55 -9.26
N GLY A 23 1.24 -21.53 -9.99
CA GLY A 23 0.64 -21.09 -11.25
C GLY A 23 -0.67 -20.32 -11.09
N VAL A 24 -0.99 -19.87 -9.88
CA VAL A 24 -2.24 -19.12 -9.60
C VAL A 24 -1.94 -17.62 -9.60
N ASN A 25 -2.76 -16.83 -10.29
CA ASN A 25 -2.62 -15.38 -10.32
C ASN A 25 -2.93 -14.76 -8.95
N THR A 26 -2.32 -13.62 -8.62
CA THR A 26 -2.54 -12.92 -7.35
C THR A 26 -2.92 -11.46 -7.54
N VAL A 27 -3.76 -10.94 -6.64
CA VAL A 27 -4.06 -9.51 -6.47
C VAL A 27 -3.88 -9.16 -5.00
N ASP A 28 -3.19 -8.07 -4.69
CA ASP A 28 -2.98 -7.61 -3.32
C ASP A 28 -3.07 -6.09 -3.16
N SER A 29 -3.09 -5.61 -1.92
CA SER A 29 -3.06 -4.19 -1.57
C SER A 29 -1.82 -3.83 -0.72
N TYR A 30 -0.65 -4.37 -1.06
CA TYR A 30 0.60 -4.09 -0.34
C TYR A 30 0.90 -2.59 -0.29
N ASP A 31 1.02 -2.02 0.92
CA ASP A 31 1.01 -0.56 1.14
C ASP A 31 2.34 0.06 1.62
N LEU A 32 3.43 -0.71 1.68
CA LEU A 32 4.76 -0.15 2.03
C LEU A 32 5.43 0.48 0.80
N HIS A 33 5.13 1.77 0.54
CA HIS A 33 5.63 2.54 -0.60
C HIS A 33 7.14 2.43 -0.84
N GLY A 34 7.94 2.50 0.23
CA GLY A 34 9.41 2.44 0.13
C GLY A 34 9.97 1.09 -0.34
N GLU A 35 9.15 0.04 -0.36
CA GLU A 35 9.55 -1.32 -0.70
C GLU A 35 8.93 -1.83 -2.01
N LEU A 36 8.07 -1.05 -2.67
CA LEU A 36 7.28 -1.50 -3.82
C LEU A 36 8.13 -2.05 -4.97
N VAL A 37 9.25 -1.40 -5.29
CA VAL A 37 10.15 -1.85 -6.36
C VAL A 37 10.76 -3.21 -6.03
N LYS A 38 11.25 -3.37 -4.79
CA LYS A 38 11.80 -4.64 -4.30
C LYS A 38 10.72 -5.72 -4.28
N TYR A 39 9.52 -5.39 -3.82
CA TYR A 39 8.40 -6.31 -3.79
C TYR A 39 8.04 -6.79 -5.20
N ARG A 40 7.88 -5.89 -6.16
CA ARG A 40 7.65 -6.21 -7.58
C ARG A 40 8.72 -7.16 -8.13
N HIS A 41 10.00 -6.85 -7.92
CA HIS A 41 11.09 -7.69 -8.41
C HIS A 41 11.09 -9.08 -7.79
N SER A 42 10.70 -9.20 -6.52
CA SER A 42 10.61 -10.50 -5.84
C SER A 42 9.53 -11.41 -6.42
N LEU A 43 8.46 -10.83 -6.99
CA LEU A 43 7.37 -11.60 -7.60
C LEU A 43 7.55 -11.85 -9.10
N ASP A 44 8.20 -10.93 -9.81
CA ASP A 44 8.34 -10.98 -11.28
C ASP A 44 9.02 -12.27 -11.77
N SER A 45 10.08 -12.71 -11.09
CA SER A 45 10.80 -13.95 -11.44
C SER A 45 9.92 -15.18 -11.26
N ILE A 46 9.16 -15.25 -10.17
CA ILE A 46 8.28 -16.38 -9.84
C ILE A 46 7.09 -16.41 -10.80
N ALA A 47 6.42 -15.26 -10.99
CA ALA A 47 5.28 -15.12 -11.87
C ALA A 47 5.61 -15.60 -13.30
N LYS A 48 6.75 -15.16 -13.85
CA LYS A 48 7.23 -15.61 -15.16
C LYS A 48 7.56 -17.09 -15.22
N ALA A 49 8.25 -17.62 -14.21
CA ALA A 49 8.64 -19.04 -14.17
C ALA A 49 7.43 -19.99 -14.13
N HIS A 50 6.32 -19.55 -13.53
CA HIS A 50 5.13 -20.37 -13.32
C HIS A 50 3.94 -19.98 -14.21
N GLY A 51 4.13 -19.08 -15.18
CA GLY A 51 3.06 -18.65 -16.10
C GLY A 51 1.90 -17.94 -15.39
N SER A 52 2.14 -17.31 -14.24
CA SER A 52 1.15 -16.60 -13.44
C SER A 52 1.39 -15.09 -13.48
N THR A 53 0.40 -14.32 -13.03
CA THR A 53 0.40 -12.86 -13.03
C THR A 53 0.14 -12.33 -11.61
N ALA A 54 0.91 -11.32 -11.21
CA ALA A 54 0.72 -10.62 -9.95
C ALA A 54 0.32 -9.15 -10.20
N VAL A 55 -0.86 -8.76 -9.71
CA VAL A 55 -1.27 -7.36 -9.60
C VAL A 55 -1.03 -6.89 -8.17
N ILE A 56 0.00 -6.08 -7.99
CA ILE A 56 0.44 -5.63 -6.67
C ILE A 56 -0.13 -4.27 -6.31
N SER A 57 -0.30 -4.00 -5.01
CA SER A 57 -0.59 -2.65 -4.49
C SER A 57 -1.83 -2.02 -5.12
N ALA A 58 -2.86 -2.83 -5.37
CA ALA A 58 -4.14 -2.46 -5.96
C ALA A 58 -5.14 -1.97 -4.89
N GLY A 59 -4.70 -1.02 -4.06
CA GLY A 59 -5.57 -0.29 -3.14
C GLY A 59 -6.05 1.04 -3.73
N TRP A 60 -6.30 2.01 -2.85
CA TRP A 60 -6.50 3.41 -3.25
C TRP A 60 -5.17 4.16 -3.22
N ASP A 61 -4.40 4.07 -2.12
CA ASP A 61 -3.01 4.54 -2.06
C ASP A 61 -2.12 3.57 -1.23
N PRO A 62 -1.17 2.86 -1.86
CA PRO A 62 -0.89 2.82 -3.29
C PRO A 62 -2.03 2.18 -4.09
N GLY A 63 -2.17 2.58 -5.36
CA GLY A 63 -3.18 2.04 -6.28
C GLY A 63 -3.77 3.12 -7.18
N THR A 64 -5.06 3.39 -7.08
CA THR A 64 -5.74 4.41 -7.91
C THR A 64 -5.09 5.79 -7.81
N ASP A 65 -4.64 6.21 -6.62
CA ASP A 65 -3.96 7.50 -6.43
C ASP A 65 -2.58 7.50 -7.09
N SER A 66 -1.90 6.35 -7.13
CA SER A 66 -0.66 6.21 -7.89
C SER A 66 -0.88 6.43 -9.39
N MET A 67 -1.98 5.92 -9.95
CA MET A 67 -2.35 6.17 -11.34
C MET A 67 -2.62 7.65 -11.59
N ILE A 68 -3.42 8.28 -10.72
CA ILE A 68 -3.73 9.71 -10.83
C ILE A 68 -2.46 10.56 -10.74
N ARG A 69 -1.59 10.31 -9.76
CA ARG A 69 -0.30 11.00 -9.64
C ARG A 69 0.56 10.84 -10.88
N CYS A 70 0.62 9.64 -11.45
CA CYS A 70 1.36 9.38 -12.68
C CYS A 70 0.80 10.18 -13.86
N ILE A 71 -0.51 10.16 -14.06
CA ILE A 71 -1.19 10.90 -15.14
C ILE A 71 -0.97 12.41 -14.98
N LEU A 72 -1.14 12.95 -13.77
CA LEU A 72 -0.93 14.38 -13.50
C LEU A 72 0.53 14.79 -13.78
N GLN A 73 1.49 13.98 -13.35
CA GLN A 73 2.92 14.23 -13.61
C GLN A 73 3.25 14.14 -15.11
N LEU A 74 2.61 13.23 -15.85
CA LEU A 74 2.79 13.11 -17.30
C LEU A 74 2.27 14.36 -18.03
N MET A 75 1.06 14.81 -17.67
CA MET A 75 0.41 15.97 -18.30
C MET A 75 1.08 17.29 -17.91
N THR A 76 1.59 17.39 -16.69
CA THR A 76 2.26 18.58 -16.16
C THR A 76 3.65 18.17 -15.63
N PRO A 77 4.65 18.01 -16.53
CA PRO A 77 5.97 17.47 -16.17
C PRO A 77 6.82 18.39 -15.30
N LYS A 78 6.44 19.67 -15.19
CA LYS A 78 7.04 20.65 -14.29
C LYS A 78 6.00 21.07 -13.25
N GLY A 79 6.28 20.81 -11.99
CA GLY A 79 5.38 21.14 -10.89
C GLY A 79 5.71 20.32 -9.65
N ILE A 80 4.90 20.52 -8.59
CA ILE A 80 4.98 19.74 -7.35
C ILE A 80 3.60 19.15 -7.09
N THR A 81 3.53 17.84 -6.91
CA THR A 81 2.30 17.14 -6.55
C THR A 81 2.25 16.91 -5.05
N TYR A 82 1.17 17.34 -4.41
CA TYR A 82 0.91 17.08 -3.00
C TYR A 82 -0.29 16.13 -2.85
N THR A 83 -0.11 15.04 -2.10
CA THR A 83 -1.21 14.15 -1.70
C THR A 83 -1.57 14.46 -0.24
N ASN A 84 -2.83 14.81 0.01
CA ASN A 84 -3.33 15.14 1.33
C ASN A 84 -4.33 14.05 1.75
N PHE A 85 -4.17 13.51 2.95
CA PHE A 85 -4.96 12.37 3.42
C PHE A 85 -5.91 12.80 4.53
N GLY A 86 -7.11 12.22 4.53
CA GLY A 86 -8.13 12.41 5.54
C GLY A 86 -9.08 13.59 5.27
N PRO A 87 -9.93 13.95 6.25
CA PRO A 87 -10.01 13.39 7.60
C PRO A 87 -10.31 11.88 7.62
N GLY A 88 -9.51 11.10 8.33
CA GLY A 88 -9.71 9.64 8.39
C GLY A 88 -8.77 8.92 9.34
N MET A 89 -9.18 7.73 9.80
CA MET A 89 -8.39 6.89 10.70
C MET A 89 -7.10 6.42 10.01
N SER A 90 -5.96 6.56 10.69
CA SER A 90 -4.72 5.90 10.31
C SER A 90 -4.57 4.61 11.09
N MET A 91 -4.69 3.48 10.39
CA MET A 91 -4.54 2.15 10.99
C MET A 91 -3.16 1.97 11.63
N GLY A 92 -2.09 2.31 10.90
CA GLY A 92 -0.71 2.21 11.39
C GLY A 92 -0.43 3.08 12.63
N HIS A 93 -0.84 4.36 12.63
CA HIS A 93 -0.64 5.22 13.79
C HIS A 93 -1.51 4.79 14.98
N THR A 94 -2.72 4.28 14.72
CA THR A 94 -3.55 3.71 15.80
C THR A 94 -2.85 2.51 16.46
N VAL A 95 -2.27 1.61 15.67
CA VAL A 95 -1.48 0.48 16.20
C VAL A 95 -0.28 0.98 17.02
N ALA A 96 0.43 2.00 16.53
CA ALA A 96 1.57 2.57 17.24
C ALA A 96 1.18 3.16 18.61
N VAL A 97 0.07 3.90 18.68
CA VAL A 97 -0.41 4.48 19.95
C VAL A 97 -0.90 3.40 20.91
N LYS A 98 -1.63 2.40 20.41
CA LYS A 98 -2.09 1.26 21.23
C LYS A 98 -0.96 0.44 21.85
N ALA A 99 0.25 0.50 21.28
CA ALA A 99 1.41 -0.20 21.81
C ALA A 99 2.06 0.51 23.02
N LEU A 100 1.67 1.75 23.33
CA LEU A 100 2.22 2.50 24.46
C LEU A 100 1.65 2.01 25.80
N SER A 101 2.51 1.89 26.81
CA SER A 101 2.10 1.53 28.17
C SER A 101 1.10 2.54 28.73
N GLY A 102 0.05 2.05 29.40
CA GLY A 102 -1.02 2.87 29.97
C GLY A 102 -2.15 3.23 29.00
N VAL A 103 -2.01 2.96 27.69
CA VAL A 103 -3.09 3.19 26.72
C VAL A 103 -4.07 2.01 26.75
N LYS A 104 -5.28 2.23 27.26
CA LYS A 104 -6.36 1.22 27.24
C LYS A 104 -6.91 0.99 25.83
N ASN A 105 -7.15 2.07 25.07
CA ASN A 105 -7.61 2.05 23.69
C ASN A 105 -7.29 3.41 23.03
N ALA A 106 -7.17 3.44 21.71
CA ALA A 106 -6.87 4.66 20.95
C ALA A 106 -7.38 4.59 19.51
N VAL A 107 -7.57 5.76 18.90
CA VAL A 107 -7.78 5.96 17.46
C VAL A 107 -6.98 7.18 17.02
N SER A 108 -6.08 7.02 16.06
CA SER A 108 -5.35 8.15 15.48
C SER A 108 -6.01 8.59 14.16
N LEU A 109 -6.49 9.83 14.12
CA LEU A 109 -7.01 10.48 12.92
C LEU A 109 -5.90 11.28 12.20
N THR A 110 -5.85 11.13 10.88
CA THR A 110 -5.09 11.98 9.96
C THR A 110 -5.98 13.13 9.52
N ILE A 111 -5.55 14.37 9.76
CA ILE A 111 -6.26 15.58 9.33
C ILE A 111 -5.37 16.35 8.34
N PRO A 112 -5.82 16.63 7.10
CA PRO A 112 -5.00 17.30 6.11
C PRO A 112 -4.80 18.78 6.46
N LYS A 113 -3.58 19.28 6.30
CA LYS A 113 -3.21 20.70 6.43
C LYS A 113 -2.84 21.38 5.10
N GLY A 114 -2.88 20.63 4.00
CA GLY A 114 -2.42 21.08 2.70
C GLY A 114 -0.94 20.78 2.49
N THR A 115 -0.50 20.83 1.23
CA THR A 115 0.89 20.64 0.83
C THR A 115 1.58 19.38 1.40
N GLY A 116 0.83 18.29 1.58
CA GLY A 116 1.36 17.03 2.13
C GLY A 116 1.62 17.05 3.65
N LEU A 117 1.24 18.13 4.33
CA LEU A 117 1.29 18.23 5.79
C LEU A 117 0.01 17.67 6.40
N HIS A 118 0.15 16.97 7.53
CA HIS A 118 -0.98 16.42 8.27
C HIS A 118 -0.84 16.72 9.77
N ARG A 119 -1.99 16.95 10.42
CA ARG A 119 -2.12 16.95 11.88
C ARG A 119 -2.61 15.58 12.32
N ARG A 120 -2.09 15.07 13.44
CA ARG A 120 -2.61 13.88 14.12
C ARG A 120 -3.53 14.31 15.26
N MET A 121 -4.73 13.75 15.32
CA MET A 121 -5.58 13.78 16.51
C MET A 121 -5.66 12.35 17.05
N VAL A 122 -5.30 12.16 18.32
CA VAL A 122 -5.08 10.84 18.92
C VAL A 122 -5.91 10.73 20.20
#